data_AF-A0A8C3XVT0-F1
#
_entry.id   AF-A0A8C3XVT0-F1
#
_cell.length_a   1.000
_cell.length_b   1.000
_cell.length_c   1.000
_cell.angle_alpha   90.00
_cell.angle_beta   90.00
_cell.angle_gamma   90.00
#
_symmetry.space_group_name_H-M   'P 1'
#
loop_
_entity.id
_entity.type
_entity.pdbx_description
1 polymer ?
#
loop_
_entity_poly.entity_id
_entity_poly.type
_entity_poly.pdbx_seq_one_letter_code
_entity_poly.pdbx_strand_id
1 'polypeptide(L)'
;MRDWGIEQKWMSVLLPLLLLYNDPFFPLSFLVNSWFPGMLDDLFQSVFLCALLLFWLCVYHGIRVQGERKCLTFYFPKFFIVGLLWLACVTLGIWQT
;
A
#
# COMPACT_ATOMS: atom_id res chain seq x y z
N MET A 1 -2.42 -23.14 16.60
CA MET A 1 -2.67 -22.12 15.56
C MET A 1 -1.35 -21.93 14.82
N ARG A 2 -1.31 -22.15 13.50
CA ARG A 2 -0.06 -22.13 12.73
C ARG A 2 0.39 -20.69 12.52
N ASP A 3 1.62 -20.36 12.92
CA ASP A 3 2.19 -19.04 12.66
C ASP A 3 2.30 -18.82 11.14
N TRP A 4 1.58 -17.82 10.63
CA TRP A 4 1.65 -17.49 9.21
C TRP A 4 3.02 -16.93 8.87
N GLY A 5 3.57 -17.39 7.74
CA GLY A 5 4.79 -16.79 7.19
C GLY A 5 4.60 -15.31 6.89
N ILE A 6 5.67 -14.53 6.95
CA ILE A 6 5.62 -13.09 6.63
C ILE A 6 5.02 -12.84 5.25
N GLU A 7 5.35 -13.68 4.27
CA GLU A 7 4.82 -13.63 2.90
C GLU A 7 3.29 -13.83 2.88
N GLN A 8 2.78 -14.80 3.64
CA GLN A 8 1.34 -15.08 3.71
C GLN A 8 0.57 -13.91 4.32
N LYS A 9 1.12 -13.29 5.38
CA LYS A 9 0.54 -12.09 6.01
C LYS A 9 0.49 -10.91 5.04
N TRP A 10 1.52 -10.72 4.22
CA TRP A 10 1.53 -9.68 3.19
C TRP A 10 0.60 -9.99 2.02
N MET A 11 0.54 -11.24 1.57
CA MET A 11 -0.40 -11.68 0.54
C MET A 11 -1.86 -11.39 0.93
N SER A 12 -2.24 -11.59 2.20
CA SER A 12 -3.59 -11.27 2.67
C SER A 12 -3.93 -9.77 2.64
N VAL A 13 -2.91 -8.89 2.64
CA VAL A 13 -3.09 -7.44 2.55
C VAL A 13 -3.03 -6.96 1.10
N LEU A 14 -2.08 -7.48 0.32
CA LEU A 14 -1.87 -7.09 -1.07
C LEU A 14 -3.01 -7.51 -1.99
N LEU A 15 -3.63 -8.67 -1.77
CA LEU A 15 -4.71 -9.16 -2.62
C LEU A 15 -5.96 -8.25 -2.58
N PRO A 16 -6.51 -7.88 -1.40
CA PRO A 16 -7.59 -6.89 -1.33
C PRO A 16 -7.19 -5.53 -1.92
N LEU A 17 -5.95 -5.08 -1.68
CA LEU A 17 -5.46 -3.80 -2.23
C LEU A 17 -5.34 -3.85 -3.76
N LEU A 18 -4.99 -4.99 -4.34
CA LEU A 18 -4.95 -5.18 -5.79
C LEU A 18 -6.35 -5.06 -6.41
N LEU A 19 -7.38 -5.53 -5.71
CA LEU A 19 -8.77 -5.35 -6.16
C LEU A 19 -9.15 -3.86 -6.16
N LEU A 20 -8.73 -3.11 -5.14
CA LEU A 20 -8.98 -1.66 -5.06
C LEU A 20 -8.17 -0.87 -6.09
N TYR A 21 -6.96 -1.33 -6.41
CA TYR A 21 -6.13 -0.78 -7.49
C TYR A 21 -6.78 -0.95 -8.87
N ASN A 22 -7.60 -1.99 -9.08
CA ASN A 22 -8.26 -2.26 -10.36
C ASN A 22 -9.58 -1.48 -10.52
N ASP A 23 -9.62 -0.26 -9.98
CA ASP A 23 -10.74 0.68 -10.03
C ASP A 23 -12.15 0.05 -10.01
N PRO A 24 -12.54 -0.61 -8.90
CA PRO A 24 -13.89 -1.19 -8.81
C PRO A 24 -14.98 -0.12 -8.74
N PHE A 25 -14.59 1.14 -8.57
CA PHE A 25 -15.46 2.30 -8.43
C PHE A 25 -15.60 3.09 -9.73
N PHE A 26 -14.94 2.68 -10.83
CA PHE A 26 -15.05 3.27 -12.16
C PHE A 26 -16.49 3.61 -12.57
N PRO A 27 -17.52 2.77 -12.33
CA PRO A 27 -18.88 3.09 -12.72
C PRO A 27 -19.44 4.36 -12.05
N LEU A 28 -18.93 4.74 -10.86
CA LEU A 28 -19.34 5.95 -10.15
C LEU A 28 -18.99 7.23 -10.93
N SER A 29 -17.94 7.19 -11.76
CA SER A 29 -17.54 8.32 -12.61
C SER A 29 -18.64 8.70 -13.62
N PHE A 30 -19.52 7.77 -13.98
CA PHE A 30 -20.68 8.06 -14.84
C PHE A 30 -21.90 8.54 -14.05
N LEU A 31 -21.97 8.25 -12.75
CA LEU A 31 -23.12 8.54 -11.90
C LEU A 31 -22.96 9.87 -11.15
N VAL A 32 -21.73 10.26 -10.85
CA VAL A 32 -21.40 11.43 -10.04
C VAL A 32 -20.42 12.32 -10.82
N ASN A 33 -20.87 13.52 -11.20
CA ASN A 33 -20.01 14.56 -11.78
C ASN A 33 -19.27 15.31 -10.66
N SER A 34 -18.30 14.66 -10.04
CA SER A 34 -17.47 15.23 -8.96
C SER A 34 -16.02 14.77 -9.11
N TRP A 35 -15.12 15.44 -8.39
CA TRP A 35 -13.72 15.05 -8.21
C TRP A 35 -13.54 13.77 -7.37
N PHE A 36 -14.60 13.35 -6.65
CA PHE A 36 -14.55 12.23 -5.70
C PHE A 36 -14.14 10.87 -6.32
N PRO A 37 -14.68 10.43 -7.48
CA PRO A 37 -14.25 9.17 -8.10
C PRO A 37 -12.77 9.19 -8.51
N GLY A 38 -12.28 10.31 -9.06
CA GLY A 38 -10.87 10.46 -9.45
C GLY A 38 -9.92 10.45 -8.23
N MET A 39 -10.25 11.21 -7.18
CA MET A 39 -9.49 11.19 -5.92
C MET A 39 -9.38 9.78 -5.33
N LEU A 40 -10.46 9.00 -5.41
CA LEU A 40 -10.55 7.68 -4.82
C LEU A 40 -9.73 6.64 -5.61
N ASP A 41 -9.69 6.76 -6.95
CA ASP A 41 -8.79 6.00 -7.82
C ASP A 41 -7.32 6.29 -7.49
N ASP A 42 -6.91 7.56 -7.49
CA ASP A 42 -5.55 7.99 -7.14
C ASP A 42 -5.12 7.50 -5.74
N LEU A 43 -6.04 7.52 -4.77
CA LEU A 43 -5.79 7.04 -3.42
C LEU A 43 -5.55 5.53 -3.40
N PHE A 44 -6.38 4.72 -4.04
CA PHE A 44 -6.17 3.27 -4.06
C PHE A 44 -4.93 2.87 -4.85
N GLN A 45 -4.66 3.56 -5.96
CA GLN A 45 -3.47 3.36 -6.77
C GLN A 45 -2.19 3.62 -5.94
N SER A 46 -2.14 4.77 -5.26
CA SER A 46 -1.00 5.15 -4.42
C SER A 46 -0.83 4.24 -3.20
N VAL A 47 -1.92 3.84 -2.53
CA VAL A 47 -1.87 2.92 -1.38
C VAL A 47 -1.32 1.55 -1.80
N PHE A 48 -1.78 0.98 -2.92
CA PHE A 48 -1.31 -0.32 -3.39
C PHE A 48 0.19 -0.28 -3.74
N LEU A 49 0.65 0.73 -4.48
CA LEU A 49 2.06 0.86 -4.86
C LEU A 49 2.95 1.02 -3.61
N CYS A 50 2.50 1.79 -2.62
CA CYS A 50 3.22 1.97 -1.37
C CYS A 50 3.24 0.69 -0.52
N ALA A 51 2.12 -0.04 -0.44
CA ALA A 51 2.06 -1.33 0.23
C ALA A 51 2.95 -2.39 -0.45
N LEU A 52 3.01 -2.38 -1.79
CA LEU A 52 3.88 -3.25 -2.58
C LEU A 52 5.36 -2.93 -2.32
N LEU A 53 5.74 -1.65 -2.29
CA LEU A 53 7.10 -1.23 -1.95
C LEU A 53 7.49 -1.67 -0.53
N LEU A 54 6.58 -1.51 0.43
CA LEU A 54 6.81 -1.90 1.82
C LEU A 54 6.96 -3.43 1.96
N PHE A 55 6.14 -4.20 1.25
CA PHE A 55 6.30 -5.65 1.15
C PHE A 55 7.70 -6.02 0.68
N TRP A 56 8.18 -5.45 -0.43
CA TRP A 56 9.52 -5.72 -0.96
C TRP A 56 10.63 -5.35 0.03
N LEU A 57 10.52 -4.20 0.70
CA LEU A 57 11.47 -3.80 1.75
C LEU A 57 11.48 -4.78 2.94
N CYS A 58 10.31 -5.28 3.34
CA CYS A 58 10.19 -6.25 4.42
C CYS A 58 10.73 -7.62 4.03
N VAL A 59 10.47 -8.11 2.82
CA VAL A 59 11.01 -9.38 2.32
C VAL A 59 12.52 -9.29 2.17
N TYR A 60 13.04 -8.24 1.52
CA TYR A 60 14.47 -8.07 1.30
C TYR A 60 15.27 -8.02 2.61
N HIS A 61 14.85 -7.17 3.55
CA HIS A 61 15.47 -7.09 4.87
C HIS A 61 15.29 -8.42 5.63
N GLY A 62 14.15 -9.08 5.42
CA GLY A 62 13.84 -10.38 6.00
C GLY A 62 14.77 -11.51 5.54
N ILE A 63 15.24 -11.47 4.29
CA ILE A 63 16.21 -12.42 3.74
C ILE A 63 17.63 -12.07 4.21
N ARG A 64 17.97 -10.77 4.26
CA ARG A 64 19.31 -10.29 4.62
C ARG A 64 19.67 -10.47 6.10
N VAL A 65 18.72 -10.31 7.02
CA VAL A 65 18.97 -10.33 8.47
C VAL A 65 18.26 -11.54 9.09
N GLN A 66 18.99 -12.65 9.27
CA GLN A 66 18.54 -13.81 10.05
C GLN A 66 18.96 -13.63 11.52
N GLY A 67 18.06 -13.17 12.39
CA GLY A 67 18.32 -12.93 13.82
C GLY A 67 17.11 -12.36 14.57
N GLU A 68 17.19 -12.19 15.90
CA GLU A 68 16.09 -11.71 16.76
C GLU A 68 15.57 -10.33 16.33
N ARG A 69 14.32 -10.27 15.87
CA ARG A 69 13.70 -9.03 15.37
C ARG A 69 12.81 -8.41 16.44
N LYS A 70 13.14 -7.20 16.87
CA LYS A 70 12.12 -6.31 17.46
C LYS A 70 11.25 -5.79 16.33
N CYS A 71 9.99 -6.25 16.28
CA CYS A 71 8.99 -5.86 15.29
C CYS A 71 8.97 -4.34 15.04
N LEU A 72 9.01 -3.54 16.12
CA LEU A 72 9.00 -2.07 16.04
C LEU A 72 10.20 -1.49 15.28
N THR A 73 11.43 -1.88 15.62
CA THR A 73 12.63 -1.37 14.93
C THR A 73 12.69 -1.84 13.48
N PHE A 74 12.07 -2.98 13.18
CA PHE A 74 12.00 -3.50 11.83
C PHE A 74 11.00 -2.72 10.97
N TYR A 75 9.77 -2.48 11.41
CA TYR A 75 8.74 -1.88 10.55
C TYR A 75 8.73 -0.35 10.56
N PHE A 76 9.06 0.30 11.68
CA PHE A 76 8.90 1.75 11.84
C PHE A 76 9.68 2.61 10.80
N PRO A 77 10.99 2.43 10.59
CA PRO A 77 11.71 3.26 9.61
C PRO A 77 11.22 3.01 8.16
N LYS A 78 10.78 1.78 7.85
CA LYS A 78 10.26 1.42 6.53
C LYS A 78 8.91 2.07 6.28
N PHE A 79 8.03 2.05 7.29
CA PHE A 79 6.74 2.70 7.24
C PHE A 79 6.87 4.23 7.14
N PHE A 80 7.85 4.82 7.82
CA PHE A 80 8.10 6.26 7.73
C PHE A 80 8.51 6.68 6.31
N ILE A 81 9.48 5.99 5.71
CA ILE A 81 9.95 6.29 4.34
C ILE A 81 8.83 6.11 3.32
N VAL A 82 8.13 4.97 3.37
CA VAL A 82 7.04 4.67 2.44
C VAL A 82 5.84 5.59 2.68
N GLY A 83 5.55 5.95 3.93
CA GLY A 83 4.47 6.85 4.29
C GLY A 83 4.68 8.28 3.78
N LEU A 84 5.92 8.80 3.83
CA LEU A 84 6.23 10.10 3.23
C LEU A 84 6.07 10.07 1.70
N LEU A 85 6.49 8.99 1.05
CA LEU A 85 6.30 8.81 -0.39
C LEU A 85 4.81 8.72 -0.74
N TRP A 86 4.03 7.99 0.05
CA TRP A 86 2.59 7.90 -0.10
C TRP A 86 1.91 9.28 0.00
N LEU A 87 2.25 10.08 1.01
CA LEU A 87 1.74 11.44 1.17
C LEU A 87 2.08 12.32 -0.05
N ALA A 88 3.30 12.20 -0.60
CA ALA A 88 3.67 12.91 -1.82
C ALA A 88 2.83 12.46 -3.03
N CYS A 89 2.64 11.16 -3.21
CA CYS A 89 1.81 10.63 -4.30
C CYS A 89 0.34 11.08 -4.18
N VAL A 90 -0.24 11.02 -2.98
CA VAL A 90 -1.63 11.43 -2.74
C VAL A 90 -1.81 12.93 -2.96
N THR A 91 -0.91 13.75 -2.43
CA THR A 91 -1.02 15.21 -2.59
C THR A 91 -0.86 15.65 -4.04
N LEU A 92 0.03 15.01 -4.80
CA LEU A 92 0.20 15.29 -6.23
C LEU A 92 -0.97 14.76 -7.07
N GLY A 93 -1.43 13.53 -6.83
CA GLY A 93 -2.55 12.92 -7.57
C GLY A 93 -3.84 13.70 -7.39
N ILE A 94 -4.21 13.99 -6.14
CA ILE A 94 -5.43 14.76 -5.82
C ILE A 94 -5.37 16.18 -6.40
N TRP A 95 -4.17 16.77 -6.54
CA TRP A 95 -4.05 18.10 -7.13
C TRP A 95 -4.19 18.11 -8.66
N GLN A 96 -4.06 16.95 -9.31
CA GLN A 96 -4.22 16.79 -10.76
C GLN A 96 -5.65 16.38 -11.18
N THR A 97 -6.48 15.92 -10.24
CA THR A 97 -7.88 15.49 -10.44
C THR A 97 -8.89 16.61 -10.26
#